data_AF-A0A087SW47-F1
#
_entry.id   AF-A0A087SW47-F1
#
_cell.length_a   1.000
_cell.length_b   1.000
_cell.length_c   1.000
_cell.angle_alpha   90.00
_cell.angle_beta   90.00
_cell.angle_gamma   90.00
#
_symmetry.space_group_name_H-M   'P 1'
#
loop_
_entity.id
_entity.type
_entity.pdbx_description
1 polymer ?
#
loop_
_entity_poly.entity_id
_entity_poly.type
_entity_poly.pdbx_seq_one_letter_code
_entity_poly.pdbx_strand_id
1 'polypeptide(L)'
;MNQKHLLRFIKKSMKVHADDVVRISDGKPMTLKEVFEALNLTTYDLSVDMLDVHADRNTFHRFDKFNAKYNPIGESSLREIYLKTDNYVEGKYFAAILKEVISDLEESKYQNAEFRLSIYGRKMEEWDRLSKW
;
A
#
# COMPACT_ATOMS: atom_id res chain seq x y z
N MET A 1 6.39 -7.70 -8.68
CA MET A 1 6.92 -6.64 -7.79
C MET A 1 7.91 -7.22 -6.79
N ASN A 2 9.14 -6.71 -6.75
CA ASN A 2 10.10 -7.04 -5.69
C ASN A 2 10.26 -5.85 -4.72
N GLN A 3 10.93 -6.07 -3.59
CA GLN A 3 11.14 -5.04 -2.56
C GLN A 3 11.84 -3.78 -3.11
N LYS A 4 12.84 -3.97 -3.97
CA LYS A 4 13.60 -2.87 -4.59
C LYS A 4 12.73 -2.01 -5.51
N HIS A 5 11.82 -2.65 -6.27
CA HIS A 5 10.88 -1.98 -7.16
C HIS A 5 9.91 -1.10 -6.36
N LEU A 6 9.31 -1.63 -5.30
CA LEU A 6 8.41 -0.88 -4.43
C LEU A 6 9.10 0.32 -3.77
N LEU A 7 10.29 0.14 -3.23
CA LEU A 7 11.07 1.25 -2.65
C LEU A 7 11.42 2.32 -3.68
N ARG A 8 11.82 1.92 -4.88
CA ARG A 8 12.11 2.85 -5.97
C ARG A 8 10.87 3.64 -6.36
N PHE A 9 9.71 2.98 -6.41
CA PHE A 9 8.44 3.63 -6.71
C PHE A 9 8.10 4.69 -5.65
N ILE A 10 8.16 4.32 -4.36
CA ILE A 10 7.87 5.24 -3.24
C ILE A 10 8.84 6.44 -3.24
N LYS A 11 10.13 6.22 -3.53
CA LYS A 11 11.10 7.31 -3.63
C LYS A 11 10.81 8.23 -4.83
N LYS A 12 10.28 7.69 -5.94
CA LYS A 12 9.89 8.46 -7.12
C LYS A 12 8.62 9.27 -6.86
N SER A 13 7.59 8.69 -6.26
CA SER A 13 6.36 9.41 -5.90
C SER A 13 6.64 10.54 -4.92
N MET A 14 7.50 10.35 -3.92
CA MET A 14 7.93 11.43 -3.02
C MET A 14 8.63 12.60 -3.73
N LYS A 15 9.28 12.37 -4.87
CA LYS A 15 9.95 13.43 -5.63
C LYS A 15 9.01 14.18 -6.58
N VAL A 16 7.98 13.50 -7.09
CA VAL A 16 7.11 14.04 -8.17
C VAL A 16 5.74 14.45 -7.64
N HIS A 17 5.24 13.78 -6.61
CA HIS A 17 3.88 13.89 -6.08
C HIS A 17 3.88 14.16 -4.57
N ALA A 18 4.88 14.91 -4.08
CA ALA A 18 5.02 15.23 -2.66
C ALA A 18 3.79 15.97 -2.09
N ASP A 19 3.18 16.84 -2.90
CA ASP A 19 2.06 17.70 -2.51
C ASP A 19 0.68 17.06 -2.75
N ASP A 20 0.63 15.81 -3.24
CA ASP A 20 -0.64 15.09 -3.40
C ASP A 20 -1.26 14.86 -2.01
N VAL A 21 -2.53 15.24 -1.84
CA VAL A 21 -3.28 14.94 -0.60
C VAL A 21 -3.65 13.46 -0.61
N VAL A 22 -3.13 12.69 0.36
CA VAL A 22 -3.22 11.23 0.38
C VAL A 22 -4.03 10.65 1.52
N ARG A 23 -4.36 11.46 2.53
CA ARG A 23 -5.14 11.03 3.70
C ARG A 23 -5.77 12.24 4.38
N ILE A 24 -6.82 12.00 5.15
CA ILE A 24 -7.31 12.95 6.16
C ILE A 24 -6.90 12.44 7.55
N SER A 25 -6.19 13.26 8.32
CA SER A 25 -5.89 13.01 9.74
C SER A 25 -6.51 14.12 10.58
N ASP A 26 -7.26 13.76 11.62
CA ASP A 26 -7.95 14.70 12.52
C ASP A 26 -8.77 15.78 11.79
N GLY A 27 -9.42 15.40 10.69
CA GLY A 27 -10.23 16.29 9.86
C GLY A 27 -9.43 17.23 8.95
N LYS A 28 -8.09 17.16 8.96
CA LYS A 28 -7.22 17.94 8.08
C LYS A 28 -6.68 17.07 6.93
N PRO A 29 -6.70 17.58 5.68
CA PRO A 29 -6.01 16.93 4.58
C PRO A 29 -4.51 16.89 4.87
N MET A 30 -3.88 15.74 4.66
CA MET A 30 -2.44 15.56 4.74
C MET A 30 -1.89 15.18 3.37
N THR A 31 -0.85 15.89 2.97
CA THR A 31 -0.05 15.62 1.77
C THR A 31 0.85 14.40 1.97
N LEU A 32 1.32 13.82 0.88
CA LEU A 32 2.28 12.72 0.92
C LEU A 32 3.54 13.13 1.68
N LYS A 33 4.00 14.36 1.50
CA LYS A 33 5.13 14.93 2.24
C LYS A 33 4.88 14.97 3.75
N GLU A 34 3.74 15.51 4.16
CA GLU A 34 3.38 15.60 5.58
C GLU A 34 3.23 14.22 6.23
N VAL A 35 2.77 13.21 5.50
CA VAL A 35 2.72 11.82 5.99
C VAL A 35 4.13 11.29 6.29
N PHE A 36 5.11 11.56 5.42
CA PHE A 36 6.49 11.13 5.65
C PHE A 36 7.16 11.91 6.80
N GLU A 37 6.85 13.19 6.94
CA GLU A 37 7.32 14.02 8.05
C GLU A 37 6.72 13.57 9.39
N ALA A 38 5.43 13.24 9.43
CA ALA A 38 4.77 12.70 10.62
C ALA A 38 5.34 11.34 11.05
N LEU A 39 5.79 10.55 10.07
CA LEU A 39 6.48 9.28 10.28
C LEU A 39 7.96 9.44 10.70
N ASN A 40 8.49 10.67 10.70
CA ASN A 40 9.91 10.97 10.87
C ASN A 40 10.80 10.13 9.93
N LEU A 41 10.34 9.91 8.70
CA LEU A 41 11.04 9.12 7.69
C LEU A 41 11.64 10.02 6.62
N THR A 42 12.94 9.84 6.37
CA THR A 42 13.56 10.42 5.17
C THR A 42 13.49 9.43 4.00
N THR A 43 13.52 9.94 2.76
CA THR A 43 13.58 9.09 1.55
C THR A 43 14.79 8.17 1.51
N TYR A 44 15.83 8.46 2.30
CA TYR A 44 17.06 7.66 2.38
C TYR A 44 16.89 6.46 3.32
N ASP A 45 16.08 6.61 4.38
CA ASP A 45 15.90 5.61 5.44
C ASP A 45 14.79 4.59 5.16
N LEU A 46 14.05 4.69 4.04
CA LEU A 46 13.01 3.72 3.73
C LEU A 46 13.56 2.33 3.41
N SER A 47 13.11 1.35 4.20
CA SER A 47 13.17 -0.09 3.91
C SER A 47 11.76 -0.67 3.75
N VAL A 48 11.66 -1.85 3.12
CA VAL A 48 10.36 -2.53 3.01
C VAL A 48 9.86 -3.03 4.36
N ASP A 49 10.74 -3.26 5.34
CA ASP A 49 10.35 -3.66 6.69
C ASP A 49 9.58 -2.55 7.44
N MET A 50 9.75 -1.29 7.04
CA MET A 50 8.96 -0.16 7.54
C MET A 50 7.54 -0.12 6.95
N LEU A 51 7.32 -0.78 5.81
CA LEU A 51 5.98 -1.05 5.30
C LEU A 51 5.56 -2.34 6.00
N ASP A 52 4.64 -2.30 6.96
CA ASP A 52 4.16 -3.49 7.68
C ASP A 52 3.42 -4.49 6.76
N VAL A 53 4.17 -5.14 5.88
CA VAL A 53 3.75 -6.07 4.81
C VAL A 53 4.15 -7.51 5.13
N HIS A 54 4.72 -7.76 6.31
CA HIS A 54 5.13 -9.09 6.75
C HIS A 54 3.91 -9.95 7.11
N ALA A 55 3.48 -10.81 6.20
CA ALA A 55 2.69 -11.98 6.56
C ALA A 55 3.63 -13.06 7.12
N ASP A 56 3.80 -13.08 8.45
CA ASP A 56 4.62 -14.07 9.13
C ASP A 56 4.05 -15.49 8.90
N ARG A 57 4.86 -16.41 8.37
CA ARG A 57 4.48 -17.81 8.07
C ARG A 57 3.91 -18.57 9.28
N ASN A 58 4.19 -18.12 10.51
CA ASN A 58 3.68 -18.71 11.75
C ASN A 58 2.27 -18.25 12.17
N THR A 59 1.57 -17.42 11.38
CA THR A 59 0.25 -16.90 11.74
C THR A 59 -0.96 -17.73 11.27
N PHE A 60 -0.73 -18.89 10.65
CA PHE A 60 -1.79 -19.70 10.04
C PHE A 60 -2.80 -20.37 11.00
N HIS A 61 -2.64 -20.25 12.33
CA HIS A 61 -3.51 -20.97 13.28
C HIS A 61 -4.12 -20.16 14.42
N ARG A 62 -3.96 -18.83 14.49
CA ARG A 62 -4.60 -18.00 15.54
C ARG A 62 -4.99 -16.60 15.09
N PHE A 63 -6.26 -16.46 14.70
CA PHE A 63 -6.88 -15.21 14.26
C PHE A 63 -6.87 -14.11 15.35
N ASP A 64 -6.91 -14.50 16.62
CA ASP A 64 -6.82 -13.67 17.83
C ASP A 64 -5.44 -13.00 18.00
N LYS A 65 -4.35 -13.67 17.61
CA LYS A 65 -3.00 -13.07 17.58
C LYS A 65 -2.69 -12.29 16.30
N PHE A 66 -3.53 -12.41 15.27
CA PHE A 66 -3.41 -11.62 14.05
C PHE A 66 -3.76 -10.16 14.32
N ASN A 67 -4.86 -9.86 15.01
CA ASN A 67 -5.27 -8.46 15.25
C ASN A 67 -4.37 -7.71 16.25
N ALA A 68 -3.79 -8.39 17.24
CA ALA A 68 -2.91 -7.75 18.24
C ALA A 68 -1.51 -7.42 17.69
N LYS A 69 -1.04 -8.10 16.64
CA LYS A 69 0.21 -7.74 15.92
C LYS A 69 0.01 -6.55 14.98
N TYR A 70 -1.24 -6.14 14.73
CA TYR A 70 -1.63 -5.01 13.87
C TYR A 70 -1.87 -3.68 14.61
N ASN A 71 -1.76 -3.63 15.95
CA ASN A 71 -1.84 -2.34 16.65
C ASN A 71 -1.30 -2.41 18.09
N PRO A 72 -0.25 -1.61 18.41
CA PRO A 72 -0.49 -0.64 19.49
C PRO A 72 0.11 0.77 19.27
N ILE A 73 0.80 1.06 18.16
CA ILE A 73 1.23 2.42 17.78
C ILE A 73 1.07 2.51 16.27
N GLY A 74 -0.10 2.96 15.84
CA GLY A 74 -0.53 2.93 14.45
C GLY A 74 0.32 3.80 13.53
N GLU A 75 0.81 3.18 12.45
CA GLU A 75 1.10 3.86 11.18
C GLU A 75 1.35 2.80 10.10
N SER A 76 0.25 2.28 9.53
CA SER A 76 0.30 1.60 8.22
C SER A 76 -0.13 2.56 7.11
N SER A 77 0.08 3.88 7.27
CA SER A 77 -0.38 4.88 6.31
C SER A 77 0.24 4.64 4.93
N LEU A 78 1.52 4.30 4.88
CA LEU A 78 2.17 3.96 3.62
C LEU A 78 1.56 2.72 2.97
N ARG A 79 1.20 1.69 3.75
CA ARG A 79 0.51 0.51 3.20
C ARG A 79 -0.88 0.87 2.69
N GLU A 80 -1.61 1.70 3.41
CA GLU A 80 -2.93 2.18 2.96
C GLU A 80 -2.81 2.97 1.65
N ILE A 81 -1.85 3.88 1.54
CA ILE A 81 -1.65 4.73 0.37
C ILE A 81 -1.18 3.92 -0.85
N TYR A 82 -0.20 3.03 -0.68
CA TYR A 82 0.47 2.36 -1.80
C TYR A 82 -0.06 0.96 -2.13
N LEU A 83 -0.72 0.27 -1.20
CA LEU A 83 -1.04 -1.16 -1.34
C LEU A 83 -2.53 -1.50 -1.10
N LYS A 84 -3.40 -0.51 -0.95
CA LYS A 84 -4.85 -0.71 -0.92
C LYS A 84 -5.53 -0.07 -2.12
N THR A 85 -6.57 -0.72 -2.60
CA THR A 85 -7.49 -0.20 -3.64
C THR A 85 -8.44 0.84 -3.04
N ASP A 86 -8.88 0.60 -1.80
CA ASP A 86 -9.75 1.47 -1.03
C ASP A 86 -8.92 2.36 -0.09
N ASN A 87 -8.67 3.60 -0.52
CA ASN A 87 -8.03 4.67 0.27
C ASN A 87 -8.51 6.05 -0.21
N TYR A 88 -8.01 7.13 0.40
CA TYR A 88 -8.41 8.51 0.08
C TYR A 88 -8.15 8.92 -1.39
N VAL A 89 -7.12 8.36 -2.02
CA VAL A 89 -6.76 8.62 -3.44
C VAL A 89 -7.29 7.51 -4.37
N GLU A 90 -8.29 6.76 -3.92
CA GLU A 90 -8.98 5.73 -4.70
C GLU A 90 -8.01 4.74 -5.34
N GLY A 91 -6.98 4.33 -4.61
CA GLY A 91 -6.02 3.33 -5.06
C GLY A 91 -5.13 3.76 -6.23
N LYS A 92 -5.05 5.07 -6.54
CA LYS A 92 -4.21 5.65 -7.61
C LYS A 92 -2.79 5.09 -7.63
N TYR A 93 -2.11 5.07 -6.49
CA TYR A 93 -0.73 4.59 -6.41
C TYR A 93 -0.63 3.08 -6.56
N PHE A 94 -1.57 2.33 -6.00
CA PHE A 94 -1.56 0.87 -6.14
C PHE A 94 -1.80 0.45 -7.59
N ALA A 95 -2.73 1.11 -8.29
CA ALA A 95 -2.96 0.91 -9.72
C ALA A 95 -1.71 1.26 -10.56
N ALA A 96 -1.02 2.36 -10.24
CA ALA A 96 0.21 2.75 -10.93
C ALA A 96 1.33 1.72 -10.76
N ILE A 97 1.53 1.21 -9.53
CA ILE A 97 2.48 0.12 -9.26
C ILE A 97 2.09 -1.14 -10.03
N LEU A 98 0.81 -1.51 -10.00
CA LEU A 98 0.31 -2.70 -10.67
C LEU A 98 0.53 -2.62 -12.19
N LYS A 99 0.33 -1.44 -12.80
CA LYS A 99 0.64 -1.21 -14.22
C LYS A 99 2.12 -1.44 -14.56
N GLU A 100 3.05 -0.95 -13.74
CA GLU A 100 4.48 -1.24 -13.93
C GLU A 100 4.77 -2.75 -13.86
N VAL A 101 4.13 -3.45 -12.91
CA VAL A 101 4.32 -4.90 -12.72
C VAL A 101 3.71 -5.72 -13.86
N ILE A 102 2.54 -5.33 -14.37
CA ILE A 102 1.90 -5.99 -15.51
C ILE A 102 2.74 -5.78 -16.76
N SER A 103 3.26 -4.57 -16.99
CA SER A 103 4.16 -4.28 -18.13
C SER A 103 5.40 -5.19 -18.10
N ASP A 104 6.06 -5.32 -16.95
CA ASP A 104 7.24 -6.20 -16.79
C ASP A 104 6.87 -7.69 -17.03
N LEU A 105 5.64 -8.09 -16.68
CA LEU A 105 5.15 -9.46 -16.87
C LEU A 105 4.82 -9.74 -18.34
N GLU A 106 4.24 -8.79 -19.07
CA GLU A 106 3.94 -8.90 -20.51
C GLU A 106 5.21 -9.08 -21.35
N GLU A 107 6.32 -8.45 -20.97
CA GLU A 107 7.64 -8.67 -21.59
C GLU A 107 8.16 -10.10 -21.35
N SER A 108 7.71 -10.75 -20.28
CA SER A 108 8.14 -12.09 -19.87
C SER A 108 7.27 -13.19 -20.50
N LYS A 109 7.55 -13.54 -21.77
CA LYS A 109 6.79 -14.51 -22.59
C LYS A 109 6.36 -15.83 -21.91
N TYR A 110 7.13 -16.31 -20.94
CA TYR A 110 6.89 -17.61 -20.29
C TYR A 110 6.49 -17.50 -18.82
N GLN A 111 6.19 -16.29 -18.33
CA GLN A 111 5.71 -16.06 -16.97
C GLN A 111 4.22 -15.70 -17.01
N ASN A 112 3.43 -16.41 -16.22
CA ASN A 112 2.01 -16.12 -16.03
C ASN A 112 1.76 -15.88 -14.55
N ALA A 113 0.80 -15.02 -14.22
CA ALA A 113 0.41 -14.74 -12.85
C ALA A 113 -1.11 -14.62 -12.74
N GLU A 114 -1.66 -15.16 -11.65
CA GLU A 114 -3.05 -14.94 -11.24
C GLU A 114 -3.04 -14.01 -10.03
N PHE A 115 -3.34 -12.73 -10.26
CA PHE A 115 -3.40 -11.75 -9.17
C PHE A 115 -4.62 -11.98 -8.30
N ARG A 116 -4.45 -11.72 -7.00
CA ARG A 116 -5.50 -11.87 -6.00
C ARG A 116 -5.76 -10.53 -5.33
N LEU A 117 -7.02 -10.14 -5.28
CA LEU A 117 -7.52 -8.99 -4.54
C LEU A 117 -8.42 -9.50 -3.42
N SER A 118 -8.34 -8.84 -2.27
CA SER A 118 -9.09 -9.22 -1.08
C SER A 118 -10.39 -8.44 -0.99
N ILE A 119 -11.48 -9.15 -0.72
CA ILE A 119 -12.76 -8.59 -0.30
C ILE A 119 -13.01 -9.12 1.11
N TYR A 120 -13.29 -8.22 2.04
CA TYR A 120 -13.43 -8.54 3.45
C TYR A 120 -14.88 -8.76 3.87
N GLY A 121 -15.84 -8.33 3.04
CA GLY A 121 -17.27 -8.49 3.33
C GLY A 121 -17.72 -7.68 4.54
N ARG A 122 -17.03 -6.59 4.87
CA ARG A 122 -17.39 -5.69 5.97
C ARG A 122 -18.44 -4.67 5.56
N LYS A 123 -18.46 -4.34 4.26
CA LYS A 123 -19.44 -3.45 3.64
C LYS A 123 -19.98 -4.09 2.37
N MET A 124 -21.27 -3.85 2.10
CA MET A 124 -21.94 -4.41 0.92
C MET A 124 -21.38 -3.84 -0.38
N GLU A 125 -20.90 -2.59 -0.33
CA GLU A 125 -20.39 -1.84 -1.48
C GLU A 125 -18.94 -2.22 -1.86
N GLU A 126 -18.28 -3.14 -1.15
CA GLU A 126 -16.88 -3.52 -1.45
C GLU A 126 -16.70 -4.03 -2.88
N TRP A 127 -17.63 -4.83 -3.37
CA TRP A 127 -17.61 -5.33 -4.76
C TRP A 127 -17.74 -4.20 -5.78
N ASP A 128 -18.67 -3.28 -5.55
CA ASP A 128 -18.91 -2.15 -6.46
C ASP A 128 -17.72 -1.18 -6.46
N ARG A 129 -17.07 -0.99 -5.32
CA ARG A 129 -15.88 -0.14 -5.22
C ARG A 129 -14.68 -0.79 -5.87
N LEU A 130 -14.49 -2.10 -5.67
CA LEU A 130 -13.37 -2.82 -6.26
C LEU A 130 -13.50 -2.94 -7.78
N SER A 131 -14.72 -3.10 -8.32
CA SER A 131 -14.94 -3.17 -9.78
C SER A 131 -14.81 -1.83 -10.50
N LYS A 132 -15.02 -0.71 -9.79
CA LYS A 132 -14.78 0.64 -10.31
C LYS A 132 -13.30 1.02 -10.33
N TRP A 133 -12.53 0.49 -9.39
CA TRP A 133 -11.08 0.64 -9.31
C TRP A 133 -10.38 -0.18 -10.41
#